data_AF-A0A0P7UUF6-F1
#
_entry.id   AF-A0A0P7UUF6-F1
#
_cell.length_a   1.000
_cell.length_b   1.000
_cell.length_c   1.000
_cell.angle_alpha   90.00
_cell.angle_beta   90.00
_cell.angle_gamma   90.00
#
_symmetry.space_group_name_H-M   'P 1'
#
loop_
_entity.id
_entity.type
_entity.pdbx_description
1 polymer ?
#
loop_
_entity_poly.entity_id
_entity_poly.type
_entity_poly.pdbx_seq_one_letter_code
_entity_poly.pdbx_strand_id
1 'polypeptide(L)'
;MMFGCQVCRWTAAEVSKLEESLRDNGVALIGIGPEEVGLKEFVDGGFFKGDLYIDETKKCYKDLGFKRYSALSLIPAAIGKKVREVVTKANAQGIQGNFSGDLLQSGGMLIVAK
;
A
#
# COMPACT_ATOMS: atom_id res chain seq x y z
N MET A 1 -3.87 -2.18 -0.52
CA MET A 1 -2.48 -2.03 -0.05
C MET A 1 -2.07 -3.32 0.63
N MET A 2 -0.90 -3.88 0.32
CA MET A 2 -0.39 -5.04 1.06
C MET A 2 0.44 -4.57 2.24
N PHE A 3 0.11 -5.03 3.45
CA PHE A 3 0.77 -4.57 4.66
C PHE A 3 2.22 -5.06 4.81
N GLY A 4 2.57 -6.20 4.22
CA GLY A 4 3.93 -6.75 4.23
C GLY A 4 4.90 -6.12 3.21
N CYS A 5 4.38 -5.57 2.11
CA CYS A 5 5.21 -5.12 0.99
C CYS A 5 6.00 -3.84 1.34
N GLN A 6 7.33 -3.88 1.14
CA GLN A 6 8.21 -2.73 1.42
C GLN A 6 7.83 -1.47 0.65
N VAL A 7 7.50 -1.62 -0.63
CA VAL A 7 7.06 -0.51 -1.50
C VAL A 7 5.74 0.07 -0.99
N CYS A 8 4.82 -0.78 -0.54
CA CYS A 8 3.54 -0.35 0.02
C CYS A 8 3.74 0.41 1.34
N ARG A 9 4.59 -0.10 2.24
CA ARG A 9 4.94 0.57 3.52
C ARG A 9 5.55 1.95 3.30
N TRP A 10 6.54 2.06 2.41
CA TRP A 10 7.15 3.35 2.09
C TRP A 10 6.14 4.32 1.47
N THR A 11 5.35 3.85 0.50
CA THR A 11 4.31 4.70 -0.13
C THR A 11 3.26 5.16 0.88
N ALA A 12 2.84 4.28 1.79
CA ALA A 12 1.92 4.62 2.87
C ALA A 12 2.49 5.72 3.78
N ALA A 13 3.77 5.62 4.14
CA ALA A 13 4.45 6.59 4.99
C ALA A 13 4.58 7.95 4.28
N GLU A 14 4.89 7.96 2.99
CA GLU A 14 4.97 9.19 2.20
C GLU A 14 3.60 9.88 2.06
N VAL A 15 2.54 9.14 1.74
CA VAL A 15 1.18 9.72 1.63
C VAL A 15 0.70 10.22 2.99
N SER A 16 1.08 9.55 4.08
CA SER A 16 0.72 9.96 5.44
C SER A 16 1.33 11.30 5.86
N LYS A 17 2.37 11.79 5.18
CA LYS A 17 2.88 13.16 5.40
C LYS A 17 1.87 14.23 4.99
N LEU A 18 0.92 13.87 4.12
CA LEU A 18 -0.13 14.77 3.64
C LEU A 18 -1.40 14.73 4.49
N GLU A 19 -1.49 13.81 5.47
CA GLU A 19 -2.72 13.56 6.22
C GLU A 19 -3.30 14.83 6.86
N GLU A 20 -2.47 15.65 7.51
CA GLU A 20 -2.92 16.88 8.14
C GLU A 20 -3.49 17.86 7.10
N SER A 21 -2.78 18.06 6.00
CA SER A 21 -3.24 18.92 4.91
C SER A 21 -4.53 18.40 4.25
N LEU A 22 -4.70 17.08 4.13
CA LEU A 22 -5.93 16.49 3.59
C LEU A 22 -7.09 16.72 4.54
N ARG A 23 -6.90 16.47 5.83
CA ARG A 23 -7.91 16.67 6.87
C ARG A 23 -8.36 18.13 6.96
N ASP A 24 -7.42 19.07 6.91
CA ASP A 24 -7.72 20.52 6.96
C ASP A 24 -8.55 20.98 5.74
N ASN A 25 -8.51 20.24 4.64
CA ASN A 25 -9.31 20.47 3.44
C ASN A 25 -10.55 19.56 3.35
N GLY A 26 -10.90 18.86 4.44
CA GLY A 26 -12.07 17.98 4.49
C GLY A 26 -11.94 16.73 3.61
N VAL A 27 -10.71 16.29 3.31
CA VAL A 27 -10.41 15.08 2.55
C VAL A 27 -9.96 13.97 3.49
N ALA A 28 -10.65 12.84 3.47
CA ALA A 28 -10.27 11.67 4.26
C ALA A 28 -9.12 10.90 3.59
N LEU A 29 -8.14 10.47 4.39
CA LEU A 29 -7.09 9.54 3.98
C LEU A 29 -7.47 8.13 4.44
N ILE A 30 -7.77 7.24 3.48
CA ILE A 30 -8.24 5.88 3.76
C ILE A 30 -7.32 4.86 3.10
N GLY A 31 -6.88 3.87 3.88
CA GLY A 31 -6.15 2.70 3.41
C GLY A 31 -7.03 1.46 3.45
N ILE A 32 -7.03 0.68 2.37
CA ILE A 32 -7.75 -0.60 2.29
C ILE A 32 -6.72 -1.72 2.10
N GLY A 33 -6.77 -2.74 2.95
CA GLY A 33 -5.97 -3.96 2.87
C GLY A 33 -6.80 -5.16 2.39
N PRO A 34 -6.22 -6.14 1.67
CA PRO A 34 -6.96 -7.31 1.19
C PRO A 34 -7.13 -8.42 2.25
N GLU A 35 -6.38 -8.36 3.35
CA GLU A 35 -6.33 -9.37 4.43
C GLU A 35 -5.56 -8.80 5.64
N GLU A 36 -5.63 -9.45 6.79
CA GLU A 36 -4.93 -9.01 8.02
C GLU A 36 -3.43 -9.39 8.06
N VAL A 37 -2.93 -10.17 7.11
CA VAL A 37 -1.53 -10.61 7.09
C VAL A 37 -0.60 -9.40 7.01
N GLY A 38 0.27 -9.26 8.02
CA GLY A 38 1.21 -8.14 8.15
C GLY A 38 0.59 -6.84 8.69
N LEU A 39 -0.71 -6.83 9.02
CA LEU A 39 -1.42 -5.66 9.54
C LEU A 39 -0.82 -5.18 10.86
N LYS A 40 -0.51 -6.12 11.77
CA LYS A 40 0.04 -5.77 13.07
C LYS A 40 1.37 -5.02 12.94
N GLU A 41 2.32 -5.55 12.19
CA GLU A 41 3.61 -4.91 11.96
C GLU A 41 3.47 -3.58 11.20
N PHE A 42 2.44 -3.47 10.37
CA PHE A 42 2.15 -2.26 9.63
C PHE A 42 1.63 -1.13 10.53
N VAL A 43 0.71 -1.46 11.45
CA VAL A 43 0.17 -0.54 12.45
C VAL A 43 1.24 -0.18 13.48
N ASP A 44 1.93 -1.17 14.05
CA ASP A 44 3.00 -0.96 15.04
C ASP A 44 4.15 -0.11 14.45
N GLY A 45 4.43 -0.28 13.14
CA GLY A 45 5.43 0.51 12.42
C GLY A 45 5.01 1.95 12.10
N GLY A 46 3.75 2.33 12.35
CA GLY A 46 3.26 3.69 12.13
C GLY A 46 3.32 4.16 10.67
N PHE A 47 3.25 3.23 9.71
CA PHE A 47 3.41 3.57 8.29
C PHE A 47 2.22 4.33 7.70
N PHE A 48 1.06 4.31 8.34
CA PHE A 48 -0.13 4.99 7.84
C PHE A 48 -0.84 5.78 8.94
N LYS A 49 -1.21 7.03 8.66
CA LYS A 49 -1.89 7.92 9.61
C LYS A 49 -3.41 8.02 9.43
N GLY A 50 -3.93 7.51 8.32
CA GLY A 50 -5.37 7.52 8.03
C GLY A 50 -6.10 6.26 8.54
N ASP A 51 -7.39 6.18 8.26
CA ASP A 51 -8.21 5.02 8.63
C ASP A 51 -7.86 3.79 7.78
N LEU A 52 -7.80 2.62 8.42
CA LEU A 52 -7.50 1.35 7.76
C LEU A 52 -8.73 0.42 7.78
N TYR A 53 -9.06 -0.13 6.62
CA TYR A 53 -10.12 -1.12 6.44
C TYR A 53 -9.59 -2.39 5.80
N ILE A 54 -10.21 -3.52 6.10
CA ILE A 54 -9.92 -4.82 5.49
C ILE A 54 -11.06 -5.21 4.56
N ASP A 55 -10.73 -5.51 3.31
CA ASP A 55 -11.65 -6.06 2.30
C ASP A 55 -11.19 -7.47 1.92
N GLU A 56 -11.51 -8.44 2.77
CA GLU A 56 -11.17 -9.86 2.57
C GLU A 56 -11.77 -10.43 1.28
N THR A 57 -12.95 -9.93 0.88
CA THR A 57 -13.64 -10.36 -0.34
C THR A 57 -13.01 -9.81 -1.62
N LYS A 58 -12.09 -8.84 -1.46
CA LYS A 58 -11.44 -8.05 -2.51
C LYS A 58 -12.47 -7.37 -3.42
N LYS A 59 -13.65 -7.06 -2.90
CA LYS A 59 -14.75 -6.44 -3.66
C LYS A 59 -14.38 -5.04 -4.11
N CYS A 60 -13.82 -4.20 -3.23
CA CYS A 60 -13.33 -2.87 -3.59
C CYS A 60 -12.28 -2.95 -4.70
N TYR A 61 -11.38 -3.93 -4.64
CA TYR A 61 -10.37 -4.12 -5.66
C TYR A 61 -10.96 -4.49 -7.02
N LYS A 62 -11.94 -5.41 -7.04
CA LYS A 62 -12.65 -5.82 -8.26
C LYS A 62 -13.45 -4.67 -8.85
N ASP A 63 -14.23 -3.97 -8.02
CA ASP A 63 -15.11 -2.87 -8.44
C ASP A 63 -14.29 -1.68 -8.99
N LEU A 64 -13.09 -1.44 -8.45
CA LEU A 64 -12.15 -0.43 -8.94
C LEU A 64 -11.26 -0.89 -10.11
N GLY A 65 -11.40 -2.14 -10.56
CA GLY A 65 -10.63 -2.70 -11.68
C GLY A 65 -9.17 -3.01 -11.34
N PHE A 66 -8.78 -3.07 -10.07
CA PHE A 66 -7.44 -3.51 -9.67
C PHE A 66 -7.26 -5.00 -9.97
N LYS A 67 -6.25 -5.31 -10.79
CA LYS A 67 -5.99 -6.67 -11.27
C LYS A 67 -5.19 -7.48 -10.25
N ARG A 68 -5.44 -8.78 -10.18
CA ARG A 68 -4.51 -9.71 -9.55
C ARG A 68 -3.54 -10.21 -10.63
N TYR A 69 -2.25 -10.00 -10.42
CA TYR A 69 -1.25 -10.52 -11.34
C TYR A 69 -1.19 -12.05 -11.25
N SER A 70 -0.97 -12.75 -12.36
CA SER A 70 -0.59 -14.17 -12.30
C SER A 70 0.91 -14.27 -12.02
N ALA A 71 1.36 -15.35 -11.37
CA ALA A 71 2.76 -15.54 -10.98
C ALA A 71 3.78 -15.34 -12.13
N LEU A 72 3.38 -15.62 -13.39
CA LEU A 72 4.20 -15.39 -14.59
C LEU A 72 4.46 -13.90 -14.91
N SER A 73 3.60 -12.99 -14.46
CA SER A 73 3.63 -11.56 -14.82
C SER A 73 4.33 -10.65 -13.79
N LEU A 74 4.74 -11.19 -12.64
CA LEU A 74 5.38 -10.41 -11.57
C LEU A 74 6.87 -10.20 -11.73
N ILE A 75 7.56 -11.12 -12.40
CA ILE A 75 9.02 -11.08 -12.51
C ILE A 75 9.50 -9.81 -13.24
N PRO A 76 8.88 -9.36 -14.36
CA PRO A 76 9.31 -8.13 -15.02
C PRO A 76 8.93 -6.85 -14.24
N ALA A 77 7.78 -6.85 -13.56
CA ALA A 77 7.25 -5.68 -12.86
C ALA A 77 8.01 -5.37 -11.55
N ALA A 78 8.47 -6.39 -10.83
CA ALA A 78 9.25 -6.25 -9.60
C ALA A 78 10.69 -5.75 -9.84
N ILE A 79 11.21 -5.81 -11.08
CA ILE A 79 12.59 -5.48 -11.45
C ILE A 79 12.71 -4.08 -12.11
N GLY A 80 11.63 -3.31 -12.17
CA GLY A 80 11.64 -1.97 -12.75
C GLY A 80 12.51 -0.97 -11.99
N LYS A 81 13.15 -0.03 -12.71
CA LYS A 81 13.98 1.05 -12.12
C LYS A 81 13.25 1.83 -11.01
N LYS A 82 11.96 2.12 -11.20
CA LYS A 82 11.12 2.80 -10.21
C LYS A 82 10.97 2.01 -8.90
N VAL A 83 10.83 0.69 -8.99
CA VAL A 83 10.75 -0.18 -7.80
C VAL A 83 12.06 -0.13 -7.04
N ARG A 84 13.21 -0.22 -7.74
CA ARG A 84 14.54 -0.11 -7.12
C ARG A 84 14.74 1.24 -6.42
N GLU A 85 14.33 2.34 -7.05
CA GLU A 85 14.41 3.67 -6.44
C GLU A 85 13.59 3.78 -5.15
N VAL A 86 12.36 3.25 -5.15
CA VAL A 86 11.52 3.21 -3.94
C VAL A 86 12.16 2.33 -2.87
N VAL A 87 12.69 1.16 -3.22
CA VAL A 87 13.39 0.27 -2.27
C VAL A 87 14.62 0.96 -1.67
N THR A 88 15.41 1.67 -2.46
CA THR A 88 16.56 2.46 -1.95
C THR A 88 16.10 3.53 -0.95
N LYS A 89 15.02 4.27 -1.27
CA LYS A 89 14.46 5.27 -0.36
C LYS A 89 13.90 4.65 0.92
N ALA A 90 13.20 3.52 0.79
CA ALA A 90 12.66 2.77 1.92
C ALA A 90 13.77 2.30 2.87
N ASN A 91 14.84 1.71 2.31
CA ASN A 91 16.01 1.28 3.08
C ASN A 91 16.69 2.46 3.80
N ALA A 92 16.83 3.61 3.13
CA ALA A 92 17.40 4.81 3.75
C ALA A 92 16.55 5.35 4.92
N GLN A 93 15.25 5.06 4.94
CA GLN A 93 14.32 5.40 6.02
C GLN A 93 14.14 4.24 7.04
N GLY A 94 14.88 3.13 6.90
CA GLY A 94 14.74 1.96 7.78
C GLY A 94 13.46 1.15 7.56
N ILE A 95 12.71 1.43 6.49
CA ILE A 95 11.46 0.73 6.17
C ILE A 95 11.79 -0.56 5.42
N GLN A 96 11.51 -1.70 6.04
CA GLN A 96 11.68 -3.03 5.45
C GLN A 96 10.33 -3.67 5.16
N GLY A 97 10.29 -4.65 4.24
CA GLY A 97 9.12 -5.48 3.97
C GLY A 97 9.32 -6.91 4.45
N ASN A 98 8.22 -7.63 4.64
CA ASN A 98 8.21 -9.08 4.74
C ASN A 98 7.46 -9.63 3.51
N PHE A 99 7.92 -10.72 2.91
CA PHE A 99 7.27 -11.33 1.73
C PHE A 99 5.99 -12.11 2.12
N SER A 100 5.28 -11.64 3.15
CA SER A 100 4.10 -12.28 3.72
C SER A 100 2.82 -11.71 3.10
N GLY A 101 1.84 -12.58 2.85
CA GLY A 101 0.52 -12.22 2.30
C GLY A 101 0.40 -12.37 0.78
N ASP A 102 -0.68 -11.83 0.21
CA ASP A 102 -1.02 -11.95 -1.21
C ASP A 102 -0.19 -11.02 -2.10
N LEU A 103 1.07 -11.38 -2.32
CA LEU A 103 2.07 -10.68 -3.15
C LEU A 103 1.62 -10.36 -4.59
N LEU A 104 0.51 -10.93 -5.04
CA LEU A 104 0.01 -10.81 -6.41
C LEU A 104 -1.08 -9.74 -6.57
N GLN A 105 -1.66 -9.25 -5.46
CA GLN A 105 -2.75 -8.29 -5.51
C GLN A 105 -2.21 -6.88 -5.79
N SER A 106 -2.58 -6.32 -6.95
CA SER A 106 -2.28 -4.91 -7.21
C SER A 106 -3.15 -3.99 -6.35
N GLY A 107 -2.63 -2.81 -6.10
CA GLY A 107 -3.37 -1.71 -5.49
C GLY A 107 -3.01 -0.39 -6.17
N GLY A 108 -3.64 0.67 -5.70
CA GLY A 108 -3.38 2.01 -6.19
C GLY A 108 -3.96 3.05 -5.24
N MET A 109 -3.88 4.30 -5.66
CA MET A 109 -4.49 5.44 -4.98
C MET A 109 -5.62 5.97 -5.85
N LEU A 110 -6.79 6.19 -5.26
CA LEU A 110 -7.93 6.83 -5.91
C LEU A 110 -8.22 8.14 -5.18
N ILE A 111 -8.36 9.23 -5.94
CA ILE A 111 -8.79 10.53 -5.42
C ILE A 111 -10.23 10.73 -5.87
N VAL A 112 -11.15 10.88 -4.93
CA VAL A 112 -12.57 11.11 -5.18
C VAL A 112 -12.83 12.61 -5.05
N ALA A 113 -13.19 13.27 -6.14
CA ALA A 113 -13.67 14.64 -6.10
C ALA A 113 -15.14 14.68 -5.66
N LYS A 114 -15.55 15.79 -5.04
CA LYS A 114 -16.93 16.02 -4.62
C LYS A 114 -17.85 16.34 -5.81
#